data_AF-A0A4Q2K922-F1
#
_entry.id   AF-A0A4Q2K922-F1
#
_cell.length_a   1.000
_cell.length_b   1.000
_cell.length_c   1.000
_cell.angle_alpha   90.00
_cell.angle_beta   90.00
_cell.angle_gamma   90.00
#
_symmetry.space_group_name_H-M   'P 1'
#
loop_
_entity.id
_entity.type
_entity.pdbx_description
1 polymer ?
#
loop_
_entity_poly.entity_id
_entity_poly.type
_entity_poly.pdbx_seq_one_letter_code
_entity_poly.pdbx_strand_id
1 'polypeptide(L)'
;MFCKYCGKQIDDEGGSFCPYCGKHLLENCPPAGSPAQPPPYPAPRYNLQDLPNGGWTVLGFFFPLVGFILYLVWQTTFPIRSKLCGKGALIGVIAEVVLVVLYIIVIFVIIAAASASYRYGQP
;
A
#
# COMPACT_ATOMS: atom_id res chain seq x y z
N MET A 1 -5.32 -34.31 -1.59
CA MET A 1 -4.70 -33.47 -2.65
C MET A 1 -3.26 -33.10 -2.30
N PHE A 2 -2.35 -32.82 -3.26
CA PHE A 2 -0.98 -32.36 -2.95
C PHE A 2 -0.86 -30.83 -2.96
N CYS A 3 -0.13 -30.25 -2.02
CA CYS A 3 0.11 -28.80 -2.00
C CYS A 3 1.07 -28.38 -3.13
N LYS A 4 0.68 -27.43 -3.98
CA LYS A 4 1.52 -26.91 -5.07
C LYS A 4 2.82 -26.24 -4.61
N TYR A 5 2.87 -25.78 -3.36
CA TYR A 5 4.00 -25.01 -2.84
C TYR A 5 4.98 -25.84 -2.00
N CYS A 6 4.52 -26.89 -1.32
CA CYS A 6 5.38 -27.71 -0.47
C CYS A 6 5.44 -29.19 -0.88
N GLY A 7 4.63 -29.61 -1.87
CA GLY A 7 4.64 -30.97 -2.42
C GLY A 7 4.13 -32.05 -1.45
N LYS A 8 3.74 -31.71 -0.22
CA LYS A 8 3.20 -32.67 0.75
C LYS A 8 1.74 -33.02 0.44
N GLN A 9 1.38 -34.28 0.67
CA GLN A 9 0.01 -34.77 0.57
C GLN A 9 -0.81 -34.18 1.72
N ILE A 10 -1.98 -33.66 1.38
CA ILE A 10 -2.97 -33.10 2.30
C ILE A 10 -4.20 -33.98 2.20
N ASP A 11 -4.73 -34.38 3.34
CA ASP A 11 -5.95 -35.17 3.41
C ASP A 11 -7.11 -34.31 2.90
N ASP A 12 -8.05 -34.91 2.15
CA ASP A 12 -9.09 -34.19 1.40
C ASP A 12 -10.16 -33.49 2.30
N GLU A 13 -9.86 -33.35 3.59
CA GLU A 13 -10.61 -32.60 4.59
C GLU A 13 -10.32 -31.09 4.49
N GLY A 14 -10.61 -30.51 3.33
CA GLY A 14 -11.15 -29.15 3.17
C GLY A 14 -10.51 -27.96 3.89
N GLY A 15 -9.23 -27.99 4.24
CA GLY A 15 -8.54 -26.84 4.85
C GLY A 15 -8.25 -25.74 3.84
N SER A 16 -8.65 -24.50 4.09
CA SER A 16 -8.30 -23.34 3.24
C SER A 16 -6.79 -23.07 3.21
N PHE A 17 -6.03 -23.63 4.17
CA PHE A 17 -4.59 -23.46 4.34
C PHE A 17 -3.91 -24.82 4.45
N CYS A 18 -2.70 -24.93 3.90
CA CYS A 18 -1.87 -26.12 4.08
C CYS A 18 -1.27 -26.15 5.49
N PRO A 19 -1.47 -27.22 6.30
CA PRO A 19 -0.95 -27.30 7.67
C PRO A 19 0.59 -27.40 7.75
N TYR A 20 1.25 -27.78 6.66
CA TYR A 20 2.71 -27.95 6.62
C TYR A 20 3.48 -26.72 6.13
N CYS A 21 2.86 -25.84 5.34
CA CYS A 21 3.53 -24.67 4.76
C CYS A 21 2.80 -23.34 5.01
N GLY A 22 1.58 -23.37 5.51
CA GLY A 22 0.77 -22.18 5.83
C GLY A 22 0.20 -21.44 4.63
N LYS A 23 0.42 -21.90 3.39
CA LYS A 23 -0.08 -21.24 2.17
C LYS A 23 -1.52 -21.65 1.85
N HIS A 24 -2.29 -20.73 1.27
CA HIS A 24 -3.70 -20.95 0.92
C HIS A 24 -3.84 -22.00 -0.19
N LEU A 25 -4.82 -22.90 -0.05
CA LEU A 25 -5.09 -24.00 -1.00
C LEU A 25 -6.24 -23.68 -1.97
N LEU A 26 -7.08 -22.70 -1.65
CA LEU A 26 -8.14 -22.22 -2.52
C LEU A 26 -7.66 -20.99 -3.29
N GLU A 27 -7.27 -21.20 -4.55
CA GLU A 27 -7.05 -20.14 -5.55
C GLU A 27 -8.24 -20.01 -6.52
N ASN A 28 -9.39 -20.63 -6.19
CA ASN A 28 -10.59 -20.58 -7.00
C ASN A 28 -11.61 -19.62 -6.38
N CYS A 29 -11.57 -18.35 -6.77
CA CYS A 29 -12.79 -17.54 -6.75
C CYS A 29 -13.75 -18.15 -7.79
N PRO A 30 -15.00 -18.51 -7.43
CA PRO A 30 -15.97 -18.93 -8.42
C PRO A 30 -16.20 -17.81 -9.45
N PRO A 31 -16.35 -18.11 -10.76
CA PRO A 31 -16.83 -17.13 -11.72
C PRO A 31 -18.21 -16.63 -11.28
N ALA A 32 -18.41 -15.31 -11.37
CA ALA A 32 -19.64 -14.64 -10.97
C ALA A 32 -20.85 -15.24 -11.70
N GLY A 33 -21.69 -16.00 -11.00
CA GLY A 33 -22.91 -16.59 -11.57
C GLY A 33 -23.43 -17.88 -10.93
N SER A 34 -22.73 -18.53 -9.99
CA SER A 34 -23.26 -19.72 -9.31
C SER A 34 -24.16 -19.35 -8.11
N PRO A 35 -25.25 -20.11 -7.86
CA PRO A 35 -26.07 -19.93 -6.66
C PRO A 35 -25.20 -20.23 -5.44
N ALA A 36 -24.93 -19.19 -4.65
CA ALA A 36 -24.08 -19.26 -3.48
C ALA A 36 -24.72 -20.16 -2.42
N GLN A 37 -24.20 -21.39 -2.27
CA GLN A 37 -24.44 -22.16 -1.06
C GLN A 37 -23.66 -21.50 0.08
N PRO A 38 -24.31 -21.12 1.19
CA PRO A 38 -23.61 -20.51 2.32
C PRO A 38 -22.59 -21.52 2.88
N PRO A 39 -21.33 -21.11 3.12
CA PRO A 39 -20.27 -22.00 3.59
C PRO A 39 -20.63 -22.60 4.97
N PRO A 40 -20.26 -23.88 5.25
CA PRO A 40 -20.55 -24.56 6.53
C PRO A 40 -19.78 -24.02 7.75
N TYR A 41 -18.94 -23.02 7.54
CA TYR A 41 -18.09 -22.39 8.55
C TYR A 41 -18.30 -20.88 8.49
N PRO A 42 -18.17 -20.16 9.63
CA PRO A 42 -18.15 -18.71 9.62
C PRO A 42 -16.93 -18.26 8.82
N ALA A 43 -17.14 -17.84 7.56
CA ALA A 43 -16.09 -17.26 6.75
C ALA A 43 -15.56 -16.01 7.47
N PRO A 44 -14.22 -15.80 7.52
CA PRO A 44 -13.70 -14.53 7.98
C PRO A 44 -14.35 -13.42 7.14
N ARG A 45 -14.89 -12.39 7.81
CA ARG A 45 -15.47 -11.23 7.13
C ARG A 45 -14.37 -10.42 6.46
N TYR A 46 -13.89 -10.92 5.33
CA TYR A 46 -13.18 -10.12 4.35
C TYR A 46 -14.23 -9.24 3.67
N ASN A 47 -14.21 -7.94 3.96
CA ASN A 47 -14.95 -6.98 3.15
C ASN A 47 -14.43 -7.13 1.72
N LEU A 48 -15.28 -7.44 0.75
CA LEU A 48 -14.85 -7.44 -0.65
C LEU A 48 -14.28 -6.06 -1.06
N GLN A 49 -14.70 -5.01 -0.35
CA GLN A 49 -14.24 -3.63 -0.48
C GLN A 49 -12.86 -3.38 0.17
N ASP A 50 -12.28 -4.36 0.88
CA ASP A 50 -10.96 -4.30 1.52
C ASP A 50 -9.80 -4.79 0.65
N LEU A 51 -10.03 -4.87 -0.66
CA LEU A 51 -8.98 -5.28 -1.59
C LEU A 51 -7.81 -4.30 -1.59
N PRO A 52 -6.56 -4.80 -1.70
CA PRO A 52 -5.42 -3.95 -1.97
C PRO A 52 -5.63 -3.22 -3.30
N ASN A 53 -5.86 -1.91 -3.21
CA ASN A 53 -5.97 -1.03 -4.38
C ASN A 53 -4.85 0.01 -4.28
N GLY A 54 -3.97 0.03 -5.27
CA GLY A 54 -2.82 0.94 -5.28
C GLY A 54 -3.19 2.43 -5.26
N GLY A 55 -4.39 2.79 -5.73
CA GLY A 55 -4.90 4.16 -5.71
C GLY A 55 -4.91 4.80 -4.31
N TRP A 56 -5.11 4.02 -3.25
CA TRP A 56 -5.07 4.52 -1.88
C TRP A 56 -3.67 4.96 -1.44
N THR A 57 -2.63 4.27 -1.93
CA THR A 57 -1.24 4.67 -1.73
C THR A 57 -0.94 5.96 -2.48
N VAL A 58 -1.37 6.08 -3.73
CA VAL A 58 -1.16 7.27 -4.57
C VAL A 58 -1.85 8.50 -3.96
N LEU A 59 -3.08 8.33 -3.49
CA LEU A 59 -3.82 9.41 -2.83
C LEU A 59 -3.10 9.89 -1.57
N GLY A 60 -2.56 8.96 -0.77
CA GLY A 60 -1.74 9.29 0.40
C GLY A 60 -0.44 10.01 0.03
N PHE A 61 0.19 9.67 -1.09
CA PHE A 61 1.42 10.33 -1.56
C PHE A 61 1.20 11.80 -1.92
N PHE A 62 0.14 12.12 -2.66
CA PHE A 62 -0.15 13.50 -3.08
C PHE A 62 -0.75 14.36 -1.96
N PHE A 63 -1.53 13.75 -1.06
CA PHE A 63 -2.20 14.44 0.04
C PHE A 63 -1.88 13.73 1.37
N PRO A 64 -0.67 13.90 1.92
CA PRO A 64 -0.21 13.15 3.10
C PRO A 64 -1.12 13.31 4.32
N LEU A 65 -1.69 14.49 4.54
CA LEU A 65 -2.67 14.72 5.61
C LEU A 65 -3.93 13.87 5.44
N VAL A 66 -4.49 13.81 4.23
CA VAL A 66 -5.68 13.00 3.92
C VAL A 66 -5.35 11.51 4.08
N GLY A 67 -4.20 11.07 3.58
CA GLY A 67 -3.73 9.69 3.74
C GLY A 67 -3.54 9.29 5.21
N PHE A 68 -3.05 10.18 6.06
CA PHE A 68 -2.89 9.95 7.49
C PHE A 68 -4.24 9.89 8.23
N ILE A 69 -5.17 10.79 7.91
CA ILE A 69 -6.53 10.76 8.48
C ILE A 69 -7.25 9.46 8.09
N LEU A 70 -7.20 9.07 6.81
CA LEU A 70 -7.79 7.82 6.35
C LEU A 70 -7.16 6.59 7.00
N TYR A 71 -5.84 6.62 7.26
CA TYR A 71 -5.17 5.56 8.01
C TYR A 71 -5.78 5.38 9.41
N LEU A 72 -6.01 6.48 10.14
CA LEU A 72 -6.59 6.43 11.48
C LEU A 72 -8.09 6.09 11.46
N VAL A 73 -8.87 6.63 10.54
CA VAL A 73 -10.33 6.36 10.47
C VAL A 73 -10.61 4.90 10.11
N TRP A 74 -9.81 4.30 9.22
CA TRP A 74 -10.03 2.95 8.71
C TRP A 74 -9.23 1.85 9.41
N GLN A 75 -8.61 2.16 10.55
CA GLN A 75 -7.80 1.17 11.29
C GLN A 75 -8.60 -0.07 11.75
N THR A 76 -9.89 0.08 12.04
CA THR A 76 -10.77 -1.02 12.51
C THR A 76 -11.65 -1.61 11.41
N THR A 77 -12.08 -0.81 10.44
CA THR A 77 -13.04 -1.24 9.42
C THR A 77 -12.40 -1.78 8.15
N PHE A 78 -11.26 -1.19 7.74
CA PHE A 78 -10.60 -1.49 6.47
C PHE A 78 -9.07 -1.61 6.65
N PRO A 79 -8.56 -2.67 7.32
CA PRO A 79 -7.18 -2.75 7.80
C PRO A 79 -6.13 -2.87 6.68
N ILE A 80 -6.52 -3.28 5.47
CA ILE A 80 -5.60 -3.38 4.33
C ILE A 80 -5.44 -2.01 3.69
N ARG A 81 -6.55 -1.31 3.43
CA ARG A 81 -6.56 0.03 2.80
C ARG A 81 -5.91 1.08 3.67
N SER A 82 -6.20 1.06 4.97
CA SER A 82 -5.57 1.98 5.93
C SER A 82 -4.05 1.88 5.83
N LYS A 83 -3.48 0.67 5.90
CA LYS A 83 -2.01 0.46 5.79
C LYS A 83 -1.42 0.98 4.47
N LEU A 84 -2.14 0.88 3.36
CA LEU A 84 -1.70 1.43 2.07
C LEU A 84 -1.69 2.96 2.06
N CYS A 85 -2.76 3.60 2.54
CA CYS A 85 -2.82 5.06 2.71
C CYS A 85 -1.74 5.57 3.66
N GLY A 86 -1.53 4.92 4.81
CA GLY A 86 -0.53 5.30 5.79
C GLY A 86 0.90 5.21 5.24
N LYS A 87 1.21 4.14 4.48
CA LYS A 87 2.50 4.02 3.78
C LYS A 87 2.67 5.10 2.71
N GLY A 88 1.63 5.36 1.91
CA GLY A 88 1.64 6.41 0.89
C GLY A 88 1.87 7.80 1.48
N ALA A 89 1.17 8.13 2.58
CA ALA A 89 1.32 9.37 3.31
C ALA A 89 2.73 9.56 3.86
N LEU A 90 3.31 8.53 4.48
CA LEU A 90 4.67 8.59 5.00
C LEU A 90 5.70 8.85 3.89
N ILE A 91 5.58 8.15 2.76
CA ILE A 91 6.45 8.34 1.59
C ILE A 91 6.28 9.77 1.03
N GLY A 92 5.04 10.26 0.97
CA GLY A 92 4.72 11.61 0.50
C GLY A 92 5.40 12.70 1.35
N VAL A 93 5.28 12.63 2.68
CA VAL A 93 5.94 13.59 3.59
C VAL A 93 7.46 13.56 3.42
N ILE A 94 8.06 12.35 3.36
CA ILE A 94 9.51 12.22 3.19
C ILE A 94 9.96 12.82 1.85
N ALA A 95 9.24 12.53 0.77
CA ALA A 95 9.55 13.06 -0.56
C ALA A 95 9.41 14.59 -0.61
N GLU A 96 8.38 15.16 0.02
CA GLU A 96 8.19 16.60 0.10
C GLU A 96 9.35 17.27 0.83
N VAL A 97 9.73 16.77 2.02
CA VAL A 97 10.85 17.31 2.79
C VAL A 97 12.15 17.27 1.99
N VAL A 98 12.45 16.15 1.33
CA VAL A 98 13.65 16.02 0.49
C VAL A 98 13.63 17.04 -0.66
N LEU A 99 12.49 17.18 -1.35
CA LEU A 99 12.35 18.13 -2.46
C LEU A 99 12.52 19.58 -1.99
N VAL A 100 11.95 19.95 -0.84
CA VAL A 100 12.10 21.29 -0.26
C VAL A 100 13.55 21.57 0.10
N VAL A 101 14.25 20.62 0.73
CA VAL A 101 15.68 20.78 1.07
C VAL A 101 16.53 20.97 -0.19
N LEU A 102 16.33 20.14 -1.22
CA LEU A 102 17.04 20.27 -2.49
C LEU A 102 16.74 21.60 -3.17
N TYR A 103 15.46 22.03 -3.19
CA TYR A 103 15.03 23.30 -3.76
C TYR A 103 15.73 24.49 -3.06
N ILE A 104 15.81 24.47 -1.73
CA ILE A 104 16.51 25.49 -0.95
C ILE A 104 17.99 25.55 -1.34
N ILE A 105 18.68 24.41 -1.41
CA ILE A 105 20.10 24.34 -1.81
C ILE A 105 20.30 24.94 -3.20
N VAL A 106 19.46 24.55 -4.17
CA VAL A 106 19.55 25.07 -5.55
C VAL A 106 19.34 26.58 -5.57
N ILE A 107 18.38 27.11 -4.83
CA ILE A 107 18.18 28.56 -4.71
C ILE A 107 19.41 29.26 -4.14
N PHE A 108 20.01 28.73 -3.07
CA PHE A 108 21.20 29.32 -2.48
C PHE A 108 22.37 29.36 -3.46
N VAL A 109 22.57 28.30 -4.25
CA VAL A 109 23.61 28.25 -5.29
C VAL A 109 23.35 29.28 -6.38
N ILE A 110 22.10 29.41 -6.85
CA ILE A 110 21.73 30.41 -7.86
C ILE A 110 21.96 31.83 -7.35
N ILE A 111 21.55 32.14 -6.11
CA ILE A 111 21.75 33.46 -5.50
C ILE A 111 23.25 33.77 -5.35
N ALA A 112 24.04 32.81 -4.84
CA ALA A 112 25.48 32.97 -4.69
C ALA A 112 26.16 33.24 -6.05
N ALA A 113 25.83 32.46 -7.09
CA ALA A 113 26.36 32.65 -8.43
C ALA A 113 25.98 34.02 -9.01
N ALA A 114 24.70 34.42 -8.89
CA ALA A 114 24.24 35.73 -9.36
C ALA A 114 24.92 36.89 -8.62
N SER A 115 25.15 36.76 -7.31
CA SER A 115 25.85 37.77 -6.52
C SER A 115 27.32 37.93 -6.93
N ALA A 116 27.99 36.83 -7.30
CA ALA A 116 29.36 36.86 -7.82
C ALA A 116 29.43 37.53 -9.20
N SER A 117 28.49 37.23 -10.09
CA SER A 117 28.40 37.86 -11.41
C SER A 117 28.12 39.37 -11.33
N TYR A 118 27.23 39.81 -10.42
CA TYR A 118 26.97 41.23 -10.19
C TYR A 118 28.22 42.00 -9.71
N ARG A 119 29.07 41.36 -8.90
CA ARG A 119 30.32 41.98 -8.40
C ARG A 119 31.39 42.12 -9.48
N TYR A 120 31.40 41.23 -10.48
CA TYR A 120 32.40 41.27 -11.56
C TYR A 120 31.96 42.15 -12.75
N GLY A 121 30.68 42.51 -12.83
CA GLY A 121 30.10 43.29 -13.94
C GLY A 121 29.95 44.80 -13.72
N GLN A 122 30.36 45.36 -12.58
CA GLN A 122 30.40 46.82 -12.44
C GLN A 122 31.69 47.38 -13.08
N PRO A 123 31.61 48.30 -14.07
CA PRO A 123 32.76 48.97 -14.65
C PRO A 123 33.47 49.91 -13.67
#